data_AF-A0A1G3BIS4-F1
#
_entry.id   AF-A0A1G3BIS4-F1
#
_cell.length_a   1.000
_cell.length_b   1.000
_cell.length_c   1.000
_cell.angle_alpha   90.00
_cell.angle_beta   90.00
_cell.angle_gamma   90.00
#
_symmetry.space_group_name_H-M   'P 1'
#
loop_
_entity.id
_entity.type
_entity.pdbx_description
1 polymer ?
#
loop_
_entity_poly.entity_id
_entity_poly.type
_entity_poly.pdbx_seq_one_letter_code
_entity_poly.pdbx_strand_id
1 'polypeptide(L)'
;MGLEFGTSFYLNKYDKNNWFNIGALDFAFQKGPFELVGEGAYIDIERDKRIKTTQTTVPPNMFGYYIEPRFHFMPEFIRNLAPNFFKEDSTFTLAGRWDQVDTGFDRRDSKGTIGFNFRYTEDTVFKVDYEWDHENRRSTEADNTFVFGVASYF
;
A
#
# COMPACT_ATOMS: atom_id res chain seq x y z
N MET A 1 -18.54 6.75 11.94
CA MET A 1 -17.09 7.00 12.03
C MET A 1 -16.50 5.74 12.59
N GLY A 2 -15.59 5.11 11.86
CA GLY A 2 -14.89 3.90 12.27
C GLY A 2 -13.41 4.20 12.42
N LEU A 3 -12.79 3.63 13.44
CA LEU A 3 -11.35 3.63 13.63
C LEU A 3 -10.93 2.24 14.07
N GLU A 4 -10.03 1.64 13.32
CA GLU A 4 -9.53 0.29 13.55
C GLU A 4 -8.01 0.34 13.56
N PHE A 5 -7.42 -0.51 14.39
CA PHE A 5 -5.98 -0.71 14.48
C PHE A 5 -5.69 -2.20 14.55
N GLY A 6 -4.70 -2.64 13.79
CA GLY A 6 -4.13 -3.96 13.89
C GLY A 6 -2.64 -3.88 14.19
N THR A 7 -2.12 -4.97 14.73
CA THR A 7 -0.70 -5.13 14.96
C THR A 7 -0.32 -6.59 14.80
N SER A 8 0.85 -6.84 14.23
CA SER A 8 1.39 -8.18 14.09
C SER A 8 2.88 -8.21 14.41
N PHE A 9 3.36 -9.34 14.92
CA PHE A 9 4.75 -9.55 15.29
C PHE A 9 5.20 -10.93 14.85
N TYR A 10 6.43 -11.03 14.36
CA TYR A 10 7.08 -12.28 14.01
C TYR A 10 8.49 -12.28 14.59
N LEU A 11 8.83 -13.32 15.35
CA LEU A 11 10.12 -13.47 16.02
C LEU A 11 10.69 -14.85 15.67
N ASN A 12 11.85 -14.89 15.03
CA ASN A 12 12.50 -16.16 14.69
C ASN A 12 14.02 -16.05 14.75
N LYS A 13 14.69 -17.18 14.97
CA LYS A 13 16.14 -17.31 14.75
C LYS A 13 16.37 -17.68 13.30
N TYR A 14 17.08 -16.85 12.55
CA TYR A 14 17.40 -17.18 11.16
C TYR A 14 18.72 -17.99 11.05
N ASP A 15 19.57 -17.94 12.07
CA ASP A 15 20.75 -18.81 12.24
C ASP A 15 20.96 -19.11 13.73
N LYS A 16 21.89 -20.02 14.06
CA LYS A 16 22.18 -20.53 15.41
C LYS A 16 22.34 -19.44 16.48
N ASN A 17 22.80 -18.26 16.10
CA ASN A 17 23.14 -17.17 17.02
C ASN A 17 22.40 -15.85 16.78
N ASN A 18 21.60 -15.72 15.71
CA ASN A 18 21.07 -14.42 15.29
C ASN A 18 19.54 -14.44 15.15
N TRP A 19 18.92 -13.37 15.63
CA TRP A 19 17.48 -13.16 15.59
C TRP A 19 17.05 -12.32 14.38
N PHE A 20 15.82 -12.58 13.96
CA PHE A 20 15.11 -11.87 12.91
C PHE A 20 13.71 -11.56 13.43
N ASN A 21 13.40 -10.28 13.54
CA ASN A 21 12.15 -9.80 14.13
C ASN A 21 11.44 -8.88 13.14
N ILE A 22 10.12 -9.04 13.01
CA ILE A 22 9.25 -8.15 12.25
C ILE A 22 8.16 -7.66 13.21
N GLY A 23 7.89 -6.35 13.19
CA GLY A 23 6.69 -5.78 13.77
C GLY A 23 5.96 -4.95 12.73
N ALA A 24 4.64 -5.06 12.68
CA ALA A 24 3.80 -4.23 11.83
C ALA A 24 2.63 -3.63 12.61
N LEU A 25 2.19 -2.47 12.15
CA LEU A 25 1.01 -1.76 12.63
C LEU A 25 0.20 -1.29 11.43
N ASP A 26 -1.08 -1.60 11.46
CA ASP A 26 -2.05 -1.17 10.47
C ASP A 26 -3.13 -0.31 11.15
N PHE A 27 -3.67 0.64 10.39
CA PHE A 27 -4.82 1.41 10.83
C PHE A 27 -5.78 1.66 9.67
N ALA A 28 -7.06 1.74 10.00
CA ALA A 28 -8.11 2.16 9.08
C ALA A 28 -9.03 3.16 9.77
N PHE A 29 -9.26 4.28 9.09
CA PHE A 29 -10.10 5.35 9.57
C PHE A 29 -11.16 5.69 8.52
N GLN A 30 -12.43 5.71 8.91
CA GLN A 30 -13.52 6.05 8.00
C GLN A 30 -14.46 7.10 8.60
N LYS A 31 -14.72 8.16 7.83
CA LYS A 31 -15.69 9.19 8.17
C LYS A 31 -16.45 9.65 6.93
N GLY A 32 -17.68 9.14 6.78
CA GLY A 32 -18.54 9.46 5.66
C GLY A 32 -17.92 8.96 4.35
N PRO A 33 -17.79 9.81 3.31
CA PRO A 33 -17.20 9.43 2.03
C PRO A 33 -15.68 9.27 2.09
N PHE A 34 -15.03 9.71 3.16
CA PHE A 34 -13.57 9.64 3.29
C PHE A 34 -13.14 8.40 4.09
N GLU A 35 -12.20 7.66 3.54
CA GLU A 35 -11.48 6.56 4.20
C GLU A 35 -9.98 6.84 4.13
N LEU A 36 -9.24 6.53 5.18
CA LEU A 36 -7.78 6.60 5.24
C LEU A 36 -7.27 5.31 5.83
N VAL A 37 -6.45 4.58 5.08
CA VAL A 37 -5.80 3.37 5.55
C VAL A 37 -4.30 3.51 5.47
N GLY A 38 -3.59 2.75 6.29
CA GLY A 38 -2.13 2.70 6.22
C GLY A 38 -1.58 1.53 7.01
N GLU A 39 -0.36 1.16 6.66
CA GLU A 39 0.41 0.13 7.35
C GLU A 39 1.86 0.59 7.43
N GLY A 40 2.53 0.26 8.53
CA GLY A 40 3.97 0.40 8.68
C GLY A 40 4.56 -0.88 9.26
N ALA A 41 5.67 -1.33 8.71
CA ALA A 41 6.40 -2.51 9.15
C ALA A 41 7.88 -2.17 9.38
N TYR A 42 8.44 -2.71 10.45
CA TYR A 42 9.84 -2.61 10.80
C TYR A 42 10.43 -4.00 10.98
N ILE A 43 11.63 -4.20 10.42
CA ILE A 43 12.39 -5.43 10.50
C ILE A 43 13.70 -5.13 11.22
N ASP A 44 14.00 -5.94 12.24
CA ASP A 44 15.27 -5.93 12.96
C ASP A 44 16.01 -7.24 12.72
N ILE A 45 17.26 -7.14 12.24
CA ILE A 45 18.09 -8.31 11.92
C ILE A 45 19.35 -8.25 12.77
N GLU A 46 19.45 -9.16 13.74
CA GLU A 46 20.65 -9.28 14.55
C GLU A 46 21.81 -9.80 13.70
N ARG A 47 22.99 -9.20 13.87
CA ARG A 47 24.21 -9.61 13.19
C ARG A 47 25.19 -10.17 14.20
N ASP A 48 25.90 -11.24 13.82
CA ASP A 48 26.93 -11.80 14.69
C ASP A 48 28.02 -10.74 14.94
N LYS A 49 28.18 -10.35 16.20
CA LYS A 49 29.16 -9.34 16.67
C LYS A 49 30.61 -9.72 16.34
N ARG A 50 30.88 -10.98 15.96
CA ARG A 50 32.20 -11.47 15.53
C ARG A 50 32.52 -11.12 14.08
N ILE A 51 31.52 -10.82 13.24
CA ILE A 51 31.71 -10.37 11.86
C ILE A 51 31.90 -8.85 11.87
N LYS A 52 33.16 -8.40 12.05
CA LYS A 52 33.56 -6.98 12.07
C LYS A 52 33.82 -6.38 10.68
N THR A 53 33.06 -6.76 9.67
CA THR A 53 33.34 -6.31 8.29
C THR A 53 32.22 -5.45 7.73
N THR A 54 32.62 -4.37 7.07
CA THR A 54 31.85 -3.57 6.08
C THR A 54 31.36 -4.38 4.86
N GLN A 55 31.32 -5.72 4.96
CA GLN A 55 31.00 -6.69 3.91
C GLN A 55 29.73 -7.52 4.19
N THR A 56 28.99 -7.27 5.27
CA THR A 56 27.69 -7.92 5.45
C THR A 56 26.73 -7.42 4.37
N THR A 57 26.22 -8.33 3.54
CA THR A 57 25.18 -8.06 2.53
C THR A 57 23.78 -7.93 3.12
N VAL A 58 23.61 -8.25 4.41
CA VAL A 58 22.33 -8.23 5.12
C VAL A 58 22.18 -6.90 5.87
N PRO A 59 21.11 -6.13 5.60
CA PRO A 59 20.88 -4.86 6.27
C PRO A 59 20.56 -5.10 7.76
N PRO A 60 21.00 -4.23 8.67
CA PRO A 60 20.69 -4.38 10.10
C PRO A 60 19.20 -4.19 10.39
N ASN A 61 18.54 -3.35 9.62
CA ASN A 61 17.14 -3.07 9.74
C ASN A 61 16.54 -2.69 8.39
N MET A 62 15.23 -2.83 8.29
CA MET A 62 14.44 -2.38 7.16
C MET A 62 13.15 -1.77 7.69
N PHE A 63 12.62 -0.79 6.98
CA PHE A 63 11.36 -0.14 7.35
C PHE A 63 10.56 0.15 6.10
N GLY A 64 9.26 -0.10 6.13
CA GLY A 64 8.37 0.27 5.06
C GLY A 64 7.05 0.77 5.60
N TYR A 65 6.42 1.69 4.89
CA TYR A 65 5.05 2.07 5.18
C TYR A 65 4.31 2.47 3.92
N TYR A 66 2.98 2.44 4.01
CA TYR A 66 2.12 3.10 3.04
C TYR A 66 0.99 3.85 3.73
N ILE A 67 0.48 4.85 3.04
CA ILE A 67 -0.75 5.56 3.41
C ILE A 67 -1.61 5.74 2.17
N GLU A 68 -2.91 5.53 2.33
CA GLU A 68 -3.86 5.53 1.22
C GLU A 68 -5.16 6.25 1.61
N PRO A 69 -5.27 7.57 1.36
CA PRO A 69 -6.54 8.25 1.35
C PRO A 69 -7.43 7.76 0.20
N ARG A 70 -8.71 7.58 0.52
CA ARG A 70 -9.76 7.18 -0.39
C ARG A 70 -10.98 8.08 -0.22
N PHE A 71 -11.62 8.38 -1.34
CA PHE A 71 -12.84 9.16 -1.37
C PHE A 71 -13.90 8.43 -2.20
N HIS A 72 -14.98 8.03 -1.53
CA HIS A 72 -16.12 7.33 -2.10
C HIS A 72 -17.24 8.30 -2.41
N PHE A 73 -17.74 8.28 -3.64
CA PHE A 73 -18.79 9.20 -4.06
C PHE A 73 -19.65 8.61 -5.18
N MET A 74 -20.89 9.05 -5.25
CA MET A 74 -21.79 8.76 -6.36
C MET A 74 -22.55 10.05 -6.71
N PRO A 75 -22.13 10.79 -7.76
CA PRO A 75 -22.81 12.02 -8.12
C PRO A 75 -24.21 11.75 -8.66
N GLU A 76 -25.23 12.43 -8.10
CA GLU A 76 -26.63 12.23 -8.49
C GLU A 76 -26.89 12.53 -9.98
N PHE A 77 -26.16 13.47 -10.58
CA PHE A 77 -26.32 13.77 -12.01
C PHE A 77 -25.91 12.58 -12.89
N ILE A 78 -24.85 11.84 -12.52
CA ILE A 78 -24.43 10.63 -13.26
C ILE A 78 -25.49 9.55 -13.11
N ARG A 79 -26.03 9.39 -11.90
CA ARG A 79 -27.14 8.46 -11.63
C ARG A 79 -28.37 8.77 -12.47
N ASN A 80 -28.75 10.05 -12.55
CA ASN A 80 -29.93 10.49 -13.30
C ASN A 80 -29.75 10.42 -14.82
N LEU A 81 -28.51 10.47 -15.33
CA LEU A 81 -28.21 10.36 -16.76
C LEU A 81 -28.43 8.93 -17.29
N ALA A 82 -28.16 7.90 -16.48
CA ALA A 82 -28.36 6.51 -16.86
C ALA A 82 -28.83 5.66 -15.66
N PRO A 83 -30.10 5.82 -15.22
CA PRO A 83 -30.61 5.16 -14.01
C PRO A 83 -30.70 3.63 -14.12
N ASN A 84 -30.76 3.09 -15.35
CA ASN A 84 -30.71 1.65 -15.59
C ASN A 84 -29.28 1.07 -15.50
N PHE A 85 -28.26 1.94 -15.49
CA PHE A 85 -26.86 1.57 -15.46
C PHE A 85 -26.24 1.88 -14.09
N PHE A 86 -26.48 3.06 -13.52
CA PHE A 86 -26.01 3.41 -12.18
C PHE A 86 -27.10 3.11 -11.15
N LYS A 87 -26.97 1.96 -10.50
CA LYS A 87 -27.90 1.48 -9.47
C LYS A 87 -27.59 2.12 -8.11
N GLU A 88 -28.43 1.85 -7.11
CA GLU A 88 -28.26 2.39 -5.74
C GLU A 88 -26.98 1.90 -5.05
N ASP A 89 -26.48 0.73 -5.44
CA ASP A 89 -25.26 0.10 -4.93
C ASP A 89 -23.98 0.52 -5.69
N SER A 90 -24.12 1.28 -6.79
CA SER A 90 -22.97 1.74 -7.54
C SER A 90 -22.19 2.80 -6.75
N THR A 91 -20.86 2.76 -6.81
CA THR A 91 -20.01 3.78 -6.16
C THR A 91 -18.70 3.99 -6.91
N PHE A 92 -18.27 5.25 -6.99
CA PHE A 92 -16.93 5.61 -7.44
C PHE A 92 -16.01 5.77 -6.24
N THR A 93 -14.76 5.37 -6.40
CA THR A 93 -13.72 5.58 -5.39
C THR A 93 -12.48 6.13 -6.05
N LEU A 94 -12.07 7.32 -5.63
CA LEU A 94 -10.76 7.86 -5.92
C LEU A 94 -9.83 7.45 -4.78
N ALA A 95 -8.68 6.87 -5.10
CA ALA A 95 -7.67 6.45 -4.14
C ALA A 95 -6.31 7.05 -4.53
N GLY A 96 -5.57 7.54 -3.55
CA GLY A 96 -4.17 7.90 -3.72
C GLY A 96 -3.35 7.11 -2.72
N ARG A 97 -2.33 6.38 -3.16
CA ARG A 97 -1.45 5.60 -2.30
C ARG A 97 -0.03 6.15 -2.41
N TRP A 98 0.63 6.25 -1.27
CA TRP A 98 2.05 6.56 -1.19
C TRP A 98 2.75 5.49 -0.37
N ASP A 99 3.70 4.81 -0.98
CA ASP A 99 4.54 3.79 -0.39
C ASP A 99 5.97 4.32 -0.23
N GLN A 100 6.60 3.96 0.87
CA GLN A 100 8.03 4.19 1.09
C GLN A 100 8.64 2.96 1.71
N VAL A 101 9.76 2.52 1.13
CA VAL A 101 10.51 1.36 1.63
C VAL A 101 11.97 1.75 1.77
N ASP A 102 12.51 1.54 2.96
CA ASP A 102 13.93 1.56 3.28
C ASP A 102 14.41 0.12 3.46
N THR A 103 15.22 -0.35 2.53
CA THR A 103 15.79 -1.72 2.54
C THR A 103 17.13 -1.79 3.27
N GLY A 104 17.54 -0.72 3.96
CA GLY A 104 18.82 -0.58 4.60
C GLY A 104 19.95 -0.24 3.62
N PHE A 105 21.15 0.02 4.15
CA PHE A 105 22.32 0.47 3.37
C PHE A 105 22.06 1.73 2.52
N ASP A 106 21.32 2.69 3.07
CA ASP A 106 20.92 3.95 2.43
C ASP A 106 20.05 3.78 1.16
N ARG A 107 19.36 2.65 1.02
CA ARG A 107 18.42 2.40 -0.08
C ARG A 107 16.99 2.71 0.33
N ARG A 108 16.50 3.86 -0.11
CA ARG A 108 15.13 4.33 0.08
C ARG A 108 14.45 4.52 -1.27
N ASP A 109 13.39 3.76 -1.47
CA ASP A 109 12.54 3.81 -2.65
C ASP A 109 11.16 4.30 -2.24
N SER A 110 10.51 5.05 -3.13
CA SER A 110 9.16 5.54 -2.93
C SER A 110 8.33 5.33 -4.18
N LYS A 111 7.07 4.97 -3.99
CA LYS A 111 6.13 4.72 -5.07
C LYS A 111 4.84 5.46 -4.79
N GLY A 112 4.31 6.11 -5.80
CA GLY A 112 2.99 6.72 -5.74
C GLY A 112 2.02 6.00 -6.66
N THR A 113 0.76 5.97 -6.28
CA THR A 113 -0.32 5.41 -7.10
C THR A 113 -1.56 6.28 -7.00
N ILE A 114 -2.18 6.58 -8.13
CA ILE A 114 -3.51 7.19 -8.19
C ILE A 114 -4.43 6.18 -8.86
N GLY A 115 -5.46 5.79 -8.14
CA GLY A 115 -6.43 4.79 -8.54
C GLY A 115 -7.83 5.38 -8.65
N PHE A 116 -8.56 4.92 -9.67
CA PHE A 116 -9.98 5.15 -9.82
C PHE A 116 -10.70 3.81 -9.92
N ASN A 117 -11.62 3.58 -8.99
CA ASN A 117 -12.43 2.37 -8.94
C ASN A 117 -13.89 2.73 -9.21
N PHE A 118 -14.55 1.95 -10.04
CA PHE A 118 -15.99 2.00 -10.23
C PHE A 118 -16.60 0.65 -9.91
N ARG A 119 -17.40 0.63 -8.85
CA ARG A 119 -18.25 -0.52 -8.52
C ARG A 119 -19.59 -0.31 -9.21
N TYR A 120 -19.89 -1.16 -10.20
CA TYR A 120 -21.13 -1.12 -10.97
C TYR A 120 -22.29 -1.76 -10.20
N THR A 121 -22.07 -2.96 -9.68
CA THR A 121 -22.95 -3.66 -8.74
C THR A 121 -22.11 -4.16 -7.57
N GLU A 122 -22.74 -4.68 -6.50
CA GLU A 122 -21.99 -5.37 -5.42
C GLU A 122 -20.98 -6.39 -5.97
N ASP A 123 -21.30 -7.06 -7.07
CA ASP A 123 -20.49 -8.14 -7.64
C ASP A 123 -19.46 -7.71 -8.70
N THR A 124 -19.53 -6.49 -9.26
CA THR A 124 -18.66 -6.08 -10.39
C THR A 124 -17.92 -4.78 -10.14
N VAL A 125 -16.59 -4.82 -10.28
CA VAL A 125 -15.67 -3.70 -10.08
C VAL A 125 -14.75 -3.52 -11.27
N PHE A 126 -14.64 -2.28 -11.73
CA PHE A 126 -13.64 -1.80 -12.68
C PHE A 126 -12.61 -0.96 -11.94
N LYS A 127 -11.33 -1.12 -12.25
CA LYS A 127 -10.23 -0.39 -11.63
C LYS A 127 -9.24 0.10 -12.68
N VAL A 128 -8.79 1.32 -12.50
CA VAL A 128 -7.72 1.94 -13.27
C VAL A 128 -6.73 2.54 -12.29
N ASP A 129 -5.46 2.15 -12.35
CA ASP A 129 -4.40 2.73 -11.54
C ASP A 129 -3.28 3.27 -12.42
N TYR A 130 -2.73 4.41 -12.01
CA TYR A 130 -1.50 4.96 -12.55
C TYR A 130 -0.46 4.98 -11.43
N GLU A 131 0.67 4.33 -11.67
CA GLU A 131 1.76 4.16 -10.73
C GLU A 131 3.01 4.89 -11.24
N TRP A 132 3.73 5.53 -10.33
CA TRP A 132 5.01 6.16 -10.62
C TRP A 132 6.02 5.87 -9.51
N ASP A 133 7.24 5.54 -9.92
CA ASP A 133 8.33 5.24 -9.01
C ASP A 133 9.29 6.45 -8.84
N HIS A 134 9.83 6.59 -7.64
CA HIS A 134 10.90 7.51 -7.30
C HIS A 134 11.97 6.73 -6.53
N GLU A 135 13.01 6.31 -7.25
CA GLU A 135 14.22 5.76 -6.65
C GLU A 135 15.26 6.87 -6.41
N ASN A 136 15.95 6.85 -5.28
CA ASN A 136 17.08 7.75 -5.01
C ASN A 136 18.39 7.35 -5.76
N ARG A 137 18.30 6.58 -6.84
CA ARG A 137 19.47 6.19 -7.65
C ARG A 137 19.75 7.20 -8.75
N ARG A 138 21.01 7.22 -9.19
CA ARG A 138 21.43 7.67 -10.54
C ARG A 138 20.88 6.74 -11.63
N SER A 139 19.62 6.33 -11.54
CA SER A 139 18.91 5.58 -12.56
C SER A 139 18.05 6.59 -13.32
N THR A 140 18.30 6.74 -14.62
CA THR A 140 17.68 7.76 -15.47
C THR A 140 16.29 7.35 -15.97
N GLU A 141 15.78 6.20 -15.51
CA GLU A 141 14.53 5.61 -15.98
C GLU A 141 13.50 5.69 -14.85
N ALA A 142 12.54 6.59 -15.01
CA ALA A 142 11.33 6.60 -14.22
C ALA A 142 10.36 5.61 -14.87
N ASP A 143 10.07 4.50 -14.19
CA ASP A 143 9.09 3.54 -14.66
C ASP A 143 7.70 4.00 -14.21
N ASN A 144 6.86 4.34 -15.18
CA ASN A 144 5.46 4.65 -14.97
C ASN A 144 4.63 3.46 -15.48
N THR A 145 3.72 2.98 -14.65
CA THR A 145 2.89 1.81 -14.99
C THR A 145 1.42 2.20 -15.01
N PHE A 146 0.70 1.73 -16.02
CA PHE A 146 -0.74 1.84 -16.10
C PHE A 146 -1.35 0.45 -15.90
N VAL A 147 -2.27 0.33 -14.94
CA VAL A 147 -2.91 -0.93 -14.58
C VAL A 147 -4.41 -0.80 -14.81
N PHE A 148 -4.99 -1.76 -15.55
CA PHE A 148 -6.42 -1.89 -15.74
C PHE A 148 -6.87 -3.25 -15.21
N GLY A 149 -7.93 -3.26 -14.40
CA GLY A 149 -8.48 -4.47 -13.80
C GLY A 149 -10.00 -4.50 -13.87
N VAL A 150 -10.54 -5.71 -14.03
CA VAL A 150 -11.97 -6.00 -13.91
C VAL A 150 -12.13 -7.23 -13.04
N ALA A 151 -12.98 -7.14 -12.01
CA ALA A 151 -13.37 -8.25 -11.17
C ALA A 151 -14.89 -8.38 -11.21
N SER A 152 -15.39 -9.61 -11.43
CA SER A 152 -16.81 -9.91 -11.44
C SER A 152 -17.04 -11.29 -10.82
N TYR A 153 -18.03 -11.41 -9.95
CA TYR A 153 -18.46 -12.67 -9.35
C TYR A 153 -19.79 -13.11 -9.99
N PHE A 154 -19.91 -14.41 -10.30
CA PHE A 154 -21.07 -15.04 -10.94
C PHE A 154 -21.63 -16.15 -10.07
#